data_AF-A0AAP6LK36-F1
#
_entry.id   AF-A0AAP6LK36-F1
#
_cell.length_a   1.000
_cell.length_b   1.000
_cell.length_c   1.000
_cell.angle_alpha   90.00
_cell.angle_beta   90.00
_cell.angle_gamma   90.00
#
_symmetry.space_group_name_H-M   'P 1'
#
loop_
_entity.id
_entity.type
_entity.pdbx_description
1 polymer ?
#
loop_
_entity_poly.entity_id
_entity_poly.type
_entity_poly.pdbx_seq_one_letter_code
_entity_poly.pdbx_strand_id
1 'polypeptide(L)'
;MINLLKNYAQKRLDLIKLEATEKMSIKAGNIAFLVILGIFFLFLFIFLNTGLAILLGYYMQNIAYGFLIVAGVYLLLIIFLLLFKNSVKEGIANVIIKSINK
;
A
#
# COMPACT_ATOMS: atom_id res chain seq x y z
N MET A 1 -49.58 -7.69 22.56
CA MET A 1 -48.73 -8.47 21.62
C MET A 1 -47.93 -7.60 20.63
N ILE A 2 -48.54 -6.57 20.03
CA ILE A 2 -47.92 -5.73 18.96
C ILE A 2 -46.67 -4.96 19.44
N ASN A 3 -46.65 -4.50 20.70
CA ASN A 3 -45.50 -3.78 21.28
C ASN A 3 -44.24 -4.64 21.48
N LEU A 4 -44.38 -5.95 21.66
CA LEU A 4 -43.24 -6.87 21.80
C LEU A 4 -42.51 -7.06 20.47
N LEU A 5 -43.27 -7.26 19.39
CA LEU A 5 -42.76 -7.33 18.03
C LEU A 5 -42.04 -6.03 17.63
N LYS A 6 -42.63 -4.88 17.97
CA LYS A 6 -42.02 -3.57 17.71
C LYS A 6 -40.70 -3.39 18.48
N ASN A 7 -40.66 -3.77 19.76
CA ASN A 7 -39.45 -3.71 20.57
C ASN A 7 -38.36 -4.70 20.10
N TYR A 8 -38.74 -5.88 19.60
CA TYR A 8 -37.81 -6.85 19.04
C TYR A 8 -37.22 -6.37 17.71
N ALA A 9 -38.06 -5.78 16.85
CA ALA A 9 -37.62 -5.16 15.59
C ALA A 9 -36.69 -3.97 15.84
N GLN A 10 -37.04 -3.12 16.81
CA GLN A 10 -36.20 -1.99 17.22
C GLN A 10 -34.84 -2.46 17.76
N LYS A 11 -34.83 -3.48 18.64
CA LYS A 11 -33.58 -4.07 19.14
C LYS A 11 -32.72 -4.70 18.06
N ARG A 12 -33.31 -5.35 17.05
CA ARG A 12 -32.55 -5.87 15.90
C ARG A 12 -31.96 -4.74 15.05
N LEU A 13 -32.68 -3.63 14.86
CA LEU A 13 -32.16 -2.45 14.16
C LEU A 13 -31.03 -1.77 14.94
N ASP A 14 -31.16 -1.67 16.26
CA ASP A 14 -30.11 -1.12 17.11
C ASP A 14 -28.88 -2.03 17.14
N LEU A 15 -29.06 -3.36 17.18
CA LEU A 15 -27.96 -4.33 17.04
C LEU A 15 -27.22 -4.19 15.71
N ILE A 16 -27.94 -4.05 14.59
CA ILE A 16 -27.33 -3.86 13.27
C ILE A 16 -26.55 -2.55 13.22
N LYS A 17 -27.08 -1.46 13.79
CA LYS A 17 -26.36 -0.19 13.89
C LYS A 17 -25.10 -0.30 14.76
N LEU A 18 -25.20 -1.02 15.88
CA LEU A 18 -24.08 -1.20 16.80
C LEU A 18 -22.96 -2.02 16.15
N GLU A 19 -23.30 -3.16 15.54
CA GLU A 19 -22.34 -4.00 14.80
C GLU A 19 -21.75 -3.26 13.59
N ALA A 20 -22.56 -2.46 12.89
CA ALA A 20 -22.09 -1.65 11.78
C ALA A 20 -21.08 -0.60 12.26
N THR A 21 -21.37 0.08 13.37
CA THR A 21 -20.48 1.07 13.98
C THR A 21 -19.19 0.44 14.49
N GLU A 22 -19.28 -0.73 15.13
CA GLU A 22 -18.11 -1.47 15.62
C GLU A 22 -17.22 -1.95 14.46
N LYS A 23 -17.80 -2.59 13.44
CA LYS A 23 -17.05 -3.03 12.25
C LYS A 23 -16.45 -1.87 11.46
N MET A 24 -17.15 -0.74 11.38
CA MET A 24 -16.62 0.49 10.77
C MET A 24 -15.48 1.07 11.61
N SER A 25 -15.58 1.06 12.93
CA SER A 25 -14.56 1.61 13.83
C SER A 25 -13.27 0.78 13.78
N ILE A 26 -13.38 -0.55 13.76
CA ILE A 26 -12.23 -1.45 13.63
C ILE A 26 -11.58 -1.30 12.26
N LYS A 27 -12.37 -1.23 11.17
CA LYS A 27 -11.84 -1.00 9.83
C LYS A 27 -11.20 0.38 9.68
N ALA A 28 -11.82 1.43 10.25
CA ALA A 28 -11.28 2.78 10.24
C ALA A 28 -9.97 2.88 11.02
N GLY A 29 -9.88 2.23 12.18
CA GLY A 29 -8.63 2.11 12.95
C GLY A 29 -7.54 1.40 12.16
N ASN A 30 -7.88 0.32 11.45
CA ASN A 30 -6.92 -0.41 10.62
C ASN A 30 -6.43 0.41 9.42
N ILE A 31 -7.32 1.18 8.78
CA ILE A 31 -6.95 2.11 7.71
C ILE A 31 -6.04 3.22 8.25
N ALA A 32 -6.37 3.81 9.39
CA ALA A 32 -5.55 4.84 10.03
C ALA A 32 -4.14 4.30 10.35
N PHE A 33 -4.06 3.08 10.89
CA PHE A 33 -2.79 2.40 11.14
C PHE A 33 -1.99 2.17 9.85
N LEU A 34 -2.64 1.69 8.78
CA LEU A 34 -2.00 1.52 7.47
C LEU A 34 -1.49 2.85 6.90
N VAL A 35 -2.24 3.95 7.05
CA VAL A 35 -1.84 5.27 6.57
C VAL A 35 -0.61 5.76 7.33
N ILE A 36 -0.62 5.64 8.67
CA ILE A 36 0.52 6.01 9.51
C ILE A 36 1.74 5.18 9.13
N LEU A 37 1.58 3.86 9.01
CA LEU A 37 2.64 2.95 8.61
C LEU A 37 3.19 3.30 7.21
N GLY A 38 2.30 3.62 6.26
CA GLY A 38 2.67 4.06 4.92
C GLY A 38 3.47 5.37 4.93
N ILE A 39 3.10 6.32 5.78
CA ILE A 39 3.87 7.56 6.00
C ILE A 39 5.28 7.23 6.48
N PHE A 40 5.42 6.40 7.52
CA PHE A 40 6.74 6.05 8.07
C PHE A 40 7.59 5.29 7.04
N PHE A 41 6.95 4.42 6.27
CA PHE A 41 7.62 3.68 5.20
C PHE A 41 8.11 4.61 4.08
N LEU A 42 7.30 5.61 3.69
CA LEU A 42 7.70 6.64 2.73
C LEU A 42 8.92 7.43 3.22
N PHE A 43 8.90 7.90 4.48
CA PHE A 43 10.05 8.59 5.07
C PHE A 43 11.29 7.71 5.05
N LEU A 44 11.19 6.47 5.50
CA LEU A 44 12.30 5.51 5.48
C LEU A 44 12.84 5.33 4.05
N PHE A 45 11.96 5.17 3.07
CA PHE A 45 12.36 4.97 1.67
C PHE A 45 13.11 6.18 1.10
N ILE A 46 12.65 7.41 1.41
CA ILE A 46 13.30 8.65 0.99
C ILE A 46 14.67 8.81 1.67
N PHE A 47 14.75 8.61 2.98
CA PHE A 47 16.01 8.71 3.71
C PHE A 47 17.01 7.64 3.27
N LEU A 48 16.56 6.41 3.00
CA LEU A 48 17.41 5.34 2.52
C LEU A 48 18.01 5.70 1.14
N ASN A 49 17.18 6.16 0.21
CA ASN A 49 17.65 6.59 -1.12
C ASN A 49 18.62 7.76 -1.05
N THR A 50 18.29 8.76 -0.23
CA THR A 50 19.12 9.95 -0.05
C THR A 50 20.44 9.59 0.62
N GLY A 51 20.41 8.73 1.63
CA GLY A 51 21.60 8.23 2.32
C GLY A 51 22.50 7.41 1.40
N LEU A 52 21.93 6.52 0.57
CA LEU A 52 22.68 5.77 -0.44
C LEU A 52 23.35 6.70 -1.45
N ALA A 53 22.64 7.70 -1.96
CA ALA A 53 23.20 8.68 -2.89
C ALA A 53 24.36 9.46 -2.27
N ILE A 54 24.22 9.93 -1.03
CA ILE A 54 25.28 10.66 -0.33
C ILE A 54 26.48 9.74 -0.02
N LEU A 55 26.23 8.50 0.41
CA LEU A 55 27.29 7.53 0.71
C LEU A 55 28.12 7.20 -0.53
N LEU A 56 27.45 6.88 -1.65
CA LEU A 56 28.10 6.68 -2.94
C LEU A 56 28.84 7.95 -3.40
N GLY A 57 28.23 9.12 -3.19
CA GLY A 57 28.84 10.41 -3.49
C GLY A 57 30.10 10.69 -2.67
N TYR A 58 30.13 10.28 -1.40
CA TYR A 58 31.29 10.44 -0.53
C TYR A 58 32.47 9.56 -0.99
N TYR A 59 32.20 8.31 -1.38
CA TYR A 59 33.23 7.44 -1.98
C TYR A 59 33.82 8.02 -3.26
N MET A 60 33.03 8.76 -4.04
CA MET A 60 33.48 9.43 -5.27
C MET A 60 33.98 10.87 -5.04
N GLN A 61 34.13 11.30 -3.78
CA GLN A 61 34.49 12.67 -3.37
C GLN A 61 33.58 13.79 -3.92
N ASN A 62 32.42 13.44 -4.49
CA ASN A 62 31.47 14.38 -5.05
C ASN A 62 30.04 13.80 -5.03
N ILE A 63 29.19 14.48 -4.26
CA ILE A 63 27.80 14.11 -4.00
C ILE A 63 26.96 14.04 -5.29
N ALA A 64 27.27 14.89 -6.28
CA ALA A 64 26.53 14.92 -7.54
C ALA A 64 26.62 13.58 -8.29
N TYR A 65 27.79 12.94 -8.30
CA TYR A 65 27.94 11.62 -8.93
C TYR A 65 27.18 10.52 -8.20
N GLY A 66 27.07 10.62 -6.87
CA GLY A 66 26.26 9.68 -6.07
C GLY A 66 24.79 9.69 -6.47
N PHE A 67 24.20 10.88 -6.64
CA PHE A 67 22.83 11.02 -7.16
C PHE A 67 22.71 10.56 -8.61
N LEU A 68 23.72 10.83 -9.46
CA LEU A 68 23.72 10.46 -10.87
C LEU A 68 23.75 8.92 -11.05
N ILE A 69 24.53 8.21 -10.24
CA ILE A 69 24.56 6.74 -10.23
C ILE A 69 23.22 6.17 -9.79
N VAL A 70 22.65 6.66 -8.70
CA VAL A 70 21.35 6.21 -8.22
C VAL A 70 20.27 6.46 -9.28
N ALA A 71 20.27 7.63 -9.93
CA ALA A 71 19.37 7.94 -11.04
C ALA A 71 19.59 7.00 -12.24
N GLY A 72 20.84 6.68 -12.58
CA GLY A 72 21.17 5.72 -13.65
C GLY A 72 20.66 4.31 -13.36
N VAL A 73 20.74 3.84 -12.11
CA VAL A 73 20.16 2.57 -11.68
C VAL A 73 18.64 2.57 -11.84
N TYR A 74 17.96 3.66 -11.44
CA TYR A 74 16.51 3.80 -11.65
C TYR A 74 16.13 3.81 -13.13
N LEU A 75 16.95 4.44 -13.99
CA LEU A 75 16.74 4.47 -15.43
C LEU A 75 16.89 3.05 -16.04
N LEU A 76 17.90 2.29 -15.60
CA LEU A 76 18.09 0.89 -15.96
C LEU A 76 16.89 0.03 -15.55
N LEU A 77 16.36 0.20 -14.33
CA LEU A 77 15.16 -0.49 -13.87
C LEU A 77 13.95 -0.19 -14.75
N ILE A 78 13.76 1.07 -15.17
CA ILE A 78 12.68 1.46 -16.07
C ILE A 78 12.84 0.78 -17.43
N ILE A 79 14.03 0.79 -18.00
CA ILE A 79 14.32 0.11 -19.28
C ILE A 79 14.01 -1.38 -19.16
N PHE A 80 14.46 -2.02 -18.07
CA PHE A 80 14.15 -3.43 -17.81
C PHE A 80 12.64 -3.66 -17.76
N LEU A 81 11.91 -2.84 -17.01
CA LEU A 81 10.46 -2.95 -16.89
C LEU A 81 9.74 -2.77 -18.25
N LEU A 82 10.26 -1.90 -19.13
CA LEU A 82 9.74 -1.71 -20.48
C LEU A 82 10.02 -2.92 -21.39
N LEU A 83 11.18 -3.55 -21.28
CA LEU A 83 11.52 -4.76 -22.03
C LEU A 83 10.66 -5.95 -21.59
N PHE A 84 10.45 -6.11 -20.28
CA PHE A 84 9.64 -7.20 -19.71
C PHE A 84 8.15 -6.85 -19.65
N LYS A 85 7.72 -5.71 -20.21
CA LYS A 85 6.33 -5.22 -20.16
C LYS A 85 5.31 -6.28 -20.55
N ASN A 86 5.59 -7.07 -21.59
CA ASN A 86 4.66 -8.08 -22.08
C ASN A 86 4.59 -9.28 -21.11
N SER A 87 5.72 -9.78 -20.62
CA SER A 87 5.77 -10.85 -19.61
C SER A 87 5.12 -10.44 -18.28
N VAL A 88 5.31 -9.19 -17.86
CA VAL A 88 4.67 -8.66 -16.63
C VAL A 88 3.16 -8.56 -16.81
N LYS A 89 2.68 -8.08 -17.96
CA LYS A 89 1.24 -8.03 -18.27
C LYS A 89 0.60 -9.42 -18.30
N GLU A 90 1.23 -10.38 -18.96
CA GLU A 90 0.73 -11.76 -19.01
C GLU A 90 0.78 -12.44 -17.64
N GLY A 91 1.83 -12.18 -16.84
CA GLY A 91 1.93 -12.68 -15.46
C GLY A 91 0.81 -12.14 -14.58
N ILE A 92 0.54 -10.83 -14.62
CA ILE A 92 -0.55 -10.21 -13.86
C ILE A 92 -1.91 -10.74 -14.35
N ALA A 93 -2.12 -10.85 -15.66
CA ALA A 93 -3.35 -11.41 -16.24
C ALA A 93 -3.59 -12.85 -15.78
N ASN A 94 -2.56 -13.71 -15.80
CA ASN A 94 -2.65 -15.09 -15.34
C ASN A 94 -2.93 -15.19 -13.83
N VAL A 95 -2.36 -14.32 -13.00
CA VAL A 95 -2.67 -14.27 -11.56
C VAL A 95 -4.14 -13.90 -11.33
N ILE A 96 -4.66 -12.92 -12.06
CA ILE A 96 -6.07 -12.50 -11.96
C ILE A 96 -7.01 -13.61 -12.44
N ILE A 97 -6.72 -14.24 -13.58
CA ILE A 97 -7.50 -15.37 -14.10
C ILE A 97 -7.52 -16.52 -13.09
N LYS A 98 -6.38 -16.82 -12.47
CA LYS A 98 -6.27 -17.88 -11.45
C LYS A 98 -6.99 -17.52 -10.14
N SER A 99 -7.09 -16.24 -9.77
CA SER A 99 -7.84 -15.82 -8.58
C SER A 99 -9.35 -15.83 -8.79
N ILE A 100 -9.82 -15.67 -10.03
CA ILE A 100 -11.26 -15.70 -10.37
C ILE A 100 -11.74 -17.14 -10.59
N ASN A 101 -10.89 -18.01 -11.16
CA ASN A 101 -11.23 -19.41 -11.43
C ASN A 101 -10.99 -20.33 -10.21
N LYS A 102 -11.00 -19.77 -9.00
CA LYS A 102 -10.85 -20.46 -7.71
C LYS A 102 -12.01 -20.09 -6.81
#